data_AF-A0A5C2H1P7-F1
#
_entry.id   AF-A0A5C2H1P7-F1
#
_cell.length_a   1.000
_cell.length_b   1.000
_cell.length_c   1.000
_cell.angle_alpha   90.00
_cell.angle_beta   90.00
_cell.angle_gamma   90.00
#
_symmetry.space_group_name_H-M   'P 1'
#
loop_
_entity.id
_entity.type
_entity.pdbx_description
1 polymer ?
#
loop_
_entity_poly.entity_id
_entity_poly.type
_entity_poly.pdbx_seq_one_letter_code
_entity_poly.pdbx_strand_id
1 'polypeptide(L)'
;MRFGPTGISVTPAERYEGAAGNRWPMSIMPAPGELLSSWLHRLAYANGIPPHYFGALLGAPGQNWSARLDRAMPDRILQFLGEHTHIPLEDIAALTIAPDSLARLRLPLRASPQQSCAPKTQATWLQFCPACLAEDETPYFRRGWSLATRVSCFRHGCRLRDKCPSCGQGLAPFSQKRLVPHQICAWCSTALCKRTRPAANGVRRLERLIDDLLRLHAAGHRMAEGRSLPDLLGSACFQFGNQRMSIARLPHRDRYHLLRQLTEGRSTPFGTRRSPAISYWKRVAQAAPAWSGLVTSFSDAVLPRPKAGPCSTTAGPHLADLVQAAARLHQQRQVP
;
A
#
# COMPACT_ATOMS: atom_id res chain seq x y z
N MET A 1 -37.28 22.04 -47.87
CA MET A 1 -35.79 22.01 -47.85
C MET A 1 -35.36 20.57 -47.59
N ARG A 2 -34.71 19.91 -48.55
CA ARG A 2 -34.17 18.54 -48.38
C ARG A 2 -32.78 18.67 -47.77
N PHE A 3 -32.56 18.14 -46.57
CA PHE A 3 -31.21 17.96 -46.03
C PHE A 3 -30.51 16.90 -46.88
N GLY A 4 -29.47 17.31 -47.63
CA GLY A 4 -28.61 16.38 -48.37
C GLY A 4 -27.87 15.44 -47.41
N PRO A 5 -27.39 14.28 -47.87
CA PRO A 5 -26.70 13.32 -47.01
C PRO A 5 -25.45 14.00 -46.44
N THR A 6 -25.42 14.20 -45.13
CA THR A 6 -24.22 14.65 -44.41
C THR A 6 -23.21 13.52 -44.46
N GLY A 7 -22.39 13.51 -45.51
CA GLY A 7 -21.28 12.57 -45.64
C GLY A 7 -20.28 12.78 -44.50
N ILE A 8 -20.06 11.76 -43.69
CA ILE A 8 -18.96 11.76 -42.72
C ILE A 8 -17.67 11.66 -43.53
N SER A 9 -16.88 12.73 -43.53
CA SER A 9 -15.52 12.70 -44.06
C SER A 9 -14.56 12.21 -42.97
N VAL A 10 -13.82 11.15 -43.24
CA VAL A 10 -12.77 10.64 -42.34
C VAL A 10 -11.42 10.96 -42.99
N THR A 11 -10.71 11.93 -42.42
CA THR A 11 -9.32 12.24 -42.81
C THR A 11 -8.36 11.56 -41.82
N PRO A 12 -7.36 10.80 -42.29
CA PRO A 12 -6.33 10.26 -41.42
C PRO A 12 -5.62 11.39 -40.66
N ALA A 13 -5.58 11.29 -39.34
CA ALA A 13 -4.76 12.16 -38.52
C ALA A 13 -3.27 11.84 -38.75
N GLU A 14 -2.40 12.78 -38.38
CA GLU A 14 -0.96 12.51 -38.29
C GLU A 14 -0.72 11.26 -37.45
N ARG A 15 0.26 10.42 -37.86
CA ARG A 15 0.63 9.25 -37.07
C ARG A 15 1.07 9.73 -35.69
N TYR A 16 0.56 9.09 -34.64
CA TYR A 16 0.86 9.47 -33.27
C TYR A 16 2.36 9.55 -32.97
N GLU A 17 3.17 8.67 -33.57
CA GLU A 17 4.64 8.71 -33.50
C GLU A 17 5.25 10.02 -34.03
N GLY A 18 4.68 10.61 -35.10
CA GLY A 18 5.12 11.89 -35.64
C GLY A 18 4.76 13.07 -34.73
N ALA A 19 3.56 13.04 -34.13
CA ALA A 19 3.06 14.10 -33.27
C ALA A 19 3.62 14.07 -31.83
N ALA A 20 3.84 12.87 -31.28
CA ALA A 20 4.22 12.68 -29.87
C ALA A 20 5.65 12.14 -29.68
N GLY A 21 6.35 11.78 -30.76
CA GLY A 21 7.64 11.12 -30.69
C GLY A 21 7.57 9.79 -29.93
N ASN A 22 8.52 9.58 -29.01
CA ASN A 22 8.57 8.39 -28.17
C ASN A 22 7.62 8.43 -26.95
N ARG A 23 6.75 9.43 -26.82
CA ARG A 23 5.89 9.59 -25.64
C ARG A 23 4.69 8.66 -25.69
N TRP A 24 4.26 8.17 -24.53
CA TRP A 24 2.98 7.48 -24.44
C TRP A 24 1.78 8.42 -24.46
N PRO A 25 0.65 8.00 -25.08
CA PRO A 25 -0.55 8.85 -25.23
C PRO A 25 -1.05 9.44 -23.91
N MET A 26 -0.98 8.65 -22.84
CA MET A 26 -1.43 9.05 -21.52
C MET A 26 -0.30 8.92 -20.51
N SER A 27 0.07 10.05 -19.92
CA SER A 27 0.91 10.08 -18.73
C SER A 27 0.03 10.33 -17.51
N ILE A 28 0.18 9.49 -16.48
CA ILE A 28 -0.61 9.60 -15.25
C ILE A 28 0.32 9.88 -14.07
N MET A 29 0.03 10.92 -13.30
CA MET A 29 0.85 11.24 -12.14
C MET A 29 0.70 10.17 -11.04
N PRO A 30 1.81 9.78 -10.37
CA PRO A 30 1.79 8.99 -9.15
C PRO A 30 0.88 9.60 -8.08
N ALA A 31 0.05 8.78 -7.44
CA ALA A 31 -0.73 9.24 -6.28
C ALA A 31 0.12 9.19 -4.98
N PRO A 32 -0.12 10.08 -4.01
CA PRO A 32 0.57 10.03 -2.72
C PRO A 32 0.42 8.68 -2.02
N GLY A 33 1.56 8.07 -1.66
CA GLY A 33 1.63 6.77 -1.00
C GLY A 33 1.21 5.58 -1.88
N GLU A 34 1.13 5.76 -3.19
CA GLU A 34 0.87 4.70 -4.16
C GLU A 34 2.05 3.70 -4.26
N LEU A 35 1.73 2.44 -4.55
CA LEU A 35 2.71 1.41 -4.93
C LEU A 35 3.10 1.54 -6.39
N LEU A 36 4.37 1.28 -6.72
CA LEU A 36 4.81 1.21 -8.11
C LEU A 36 3.95 0.25 -8.93
N SER A 37 3.66 -0.94 -8.40
CA SER A 37 2.78 -1.92 -9.05
C SER A 37 1.38 -1.36 -9.33
N SER A 38 0.81 -0.58 -8.41
CA SER A 38 -0.48 0.09 -8.63
C SER A 38 -0.42 1.08 -9.78
N TRP A 39 0.59 1.95 -9.74
CA TRP A 39 0.78 2.99 -10.74
C TRP A 39 1.03 2.38 -12.13
N LEU A 40 1.87 1.36 -12.24
CA LEU A 40 2.11 0.65 -13.50
C LEU A 40 0.84 0.01 -14.08
N HIS A 41 -0.05 -0.54 -13.23
CA HIS A 41 -1.33 -1.07 -13.72
C HIS A 41 -2.28 0.04 -14.20
N ARG A 42 -2.31 1.20 -13.53
CA ARG A 42 -3.11 2.35 -13.98
C ARG A 42 -2.53 2.93 -15.28
N LEU A 43 -1.21 2.99 -15.40
CA LEU A 43 -0.51 3.53 -16.55
C LEU A 43 -0.74 2.65 -17.78
N ALA A 44 -0.66 1.32 -17.60
CA ALA A 44 -1.04 0.36 -18.63
C ALA A 44 -2.49 0.58 -19.08
N TYR A 45 -3.44 0.64 -18.13
CA TYR A 45 -4.85 0.83 -18.42
C TYR A 45 -5.12 2.16 -19.16
N ALA A 46 -4.51 3.26 -18.73
CA ALA A 46 -4.64 4.57 -19.37
C ALA A 46 -4.13 4.58 -20.82
N ASN A 47 -3.11 3.76 -21.12
CA ASN A 47 -2.57 3.59 -22.46
C ASN A 47 -3.20 2.42 -23.25
N GLY A 48 -4.34 1.89 -22.80
CA GLY A 48 -5.07 0.85 -23.54
C GLY A 48 -4.45 -0.55 -23.45
N ILE A 49 -3.48 -0.78 -22.56
CA ILE A 49 -2.76 -2.04 -22.41
C ILE A 49 -3.28 -2.78 -21.17
N PRO A 50 -3.84 -4.00 -21.30
CA PRO A 50 -4.14 -4.81 -20.13
C PRO A 50 -2.88 -5.11 -19.30
N PRO A 51 -2.92 -5.01 -17.96
CA PRO A 51 -1.76 -5.19 -17.07
C PRO A 51 -0.92 -6.45 -17.33
N HIS A 52 -1.54 -7.55 -17.76
CA HIS A 52 -0.83 -8.78 -18.11
C HIS A 52 0.25 -8.58 -19.17
N TYR A 53 -0.02 -7.77 -20.19
CA TYR A 53 0.89 -7.57 -21.32
C TYR A 53 1.95 -6.49 -21.05
N PHE A 54 1.67 -5.57 -20.13
CA PHE A 54 2.56 -4.47 -19.82
C PHE A 54 3.90 -4.93 -19.21
N GLY A 55 3.90 -6.01 -18.42
CA GLY A 55 5.15 -6.57 -17.89
C GLY A 55 6.13 -7.03 -18.98
N ALA A 56 5.62 -7.53 -20.12
CA ALA A 56 6.46 -7.90 -21.25
C ALA A 56 7.05 -6.66 -21.95
N LEU A 57 6.25 -5.59 -22.10
CA LEU A 57 6.72 -4.31 -22.65
C LEU A 57 7.88 -3.73 -21.82
N LEU A 58 7.80 -3.83 -20.50
CA LEU A 58 8.86 -3.37 -19.59
C LEU A 58 10.09 -4.30 -19.53
N GLY A 59 10.14 -5.38 -20.33
CA GLY A 59 11.22 -6.37 -20.25
C GLY A 59 11.31 -7.07 -18.89
N ALA A 60 10.16 -7.23 -18.22
CA ALA A 60 9.99 -7.93 -16.94
C ALA A 60 8.84 -8.95 -17.01
N PRO A 61 8.87 -9.93 -17.95
CA PRO A 61 7.78 -10.88 -18.09
C PRO A 61 7.69 -11.82 -16.89
N GLY A 62 6.51 -12.44 -16.74
CA GLY A 62 6.27 -13.48 -15.75
C GLY A 62 5.27 -13.08 -14.67
N GLN A 63 5.09 -13.99 -13.72
CA GLN A 63 4.08 -13.82 -12.68
C GLN A 63 4.55 -12.90 -11.57
N ASN A 64 3.60 -12.16 -10.98
CA ASN A 64 3.87 -11.13 -9.98
C ASN A 64 4.92 -10.10 -10.44
N TRP A 65 5.07 -9.87 -11.74
CA TRP A 65 6.09 -8.98 -12.31
C TRP A 65 6.06 -7.61 -11.64
N SER A 66 4.87 -7.02 -11.48
CA SER A 66 4.71 -5.67 -10.92
C SER A 66 5.06 -5.61 -9.43
N ALA A 67 4.67 -6.61 -8.66
CA ALA A 67 4.98 -6.68 -7.24
C ALA A 67 6.47 -6.90 -6.95
N ARG A 68 7.22 -7.51 -7.89
CA ARG A 68 8.69 -7.60 -7.80
C ARG A 68 9.33 -6.22 -7.99
N LEU A 69 8.80 -5.43 -8.92
CA LEU A 69 9.29 -4.07 -9.17
C LEU A 69 9.08 -3.14 -7.96
N ASP A 70 8.03 -3.37 -7.15
CA ASP A 70 7.86 -2.64 -5.88
C ASP A 70 9.10 -2.74 -4.96
N ARG A 71 9.87 -3.83 -5.02
CA ARG A 71 11.02 -4.09 -4.14
C ARG A 71 12.39 -3.96 -4.80
N ALA A 72 12.42 -4.00 -6.12
CA ALA A 72 13.65 -3.94 -6.90
C ALA A 72 13.29 -3.46 -8.30
N MET A 73 13.44 -2.16 -8.52
CA MET A 73 13.25 -1.55 -9.83
C MET A 73 14.62 -1.45 -10.52
N PRO A 74 14.83 -2.16 -11.64
CA PRO A 74 16.05 -2.00 -12.44
C PRO A 74 16.13 -0.62 -13.07
N ASP A 75 17.32 -0.01 -13.11
CA ASP A 75 17.54 1.33 -13.69
C ASP A 75 17.06 1.42 -15.14
N ARG A 76 17.25 0.36 -15.93
CA ARG A 76 16.74 0.30 -17.31
C ARG A 76 15.23 0.54 -17.41
N ILE A 77 14.46 0.04 -16.43
CA ILE A 77 12.99 0.18 -16.41
C ILE A 77 12.63 1.59 -15.92
N LEU A 78 13.36 2.11 -14.94
CA LEU A 78 13.18 3.48 -14.47
C LEU A 78 13.41 4.50 -15.60
N GLN A 79 14.53 4.37 -16.32
CA GLN A 79 14.84 5.24 -17.45
C GLN A 79 13.79 5.12 -18.56
N PHE A 80 13.42 3.88 -18.93
CA PHE A 80 12.36 3.64 -19.91
C PHE A 80 11.04 4.31 -19.52
N LEU A 81 10.63 4.21 -18.25
CA LEU A 81 9.41 4.88 -17.77
C LEU A 81 9.55 6.41 -17.78
N GLY A 82 10.71 6.95 -17.39
CA GLY A 82 10.98 8.38 -17.43
C GLY A 82 10.90 8.95 -18.85
N GLU A 83 11.53 8.28 -19.82
CA GLU A 83 11.52 8.65 -21.24
C GLU A 83 10.10 8.69 -21.82
N HIS A 84 9.26 7.69 -21.50
CA HIS A 84 7.94 7.56 -22.12
C HIS A 84 6.83 8.35 -21.40
N THR A 85 7.02 8.67 -20.11
CA THR A 85 6.02 9.39 -19.29
C THR A 85 6.38 10.83 -18.97
N HIS A 86 7.64 11.22 -19.13
CA HIS A 86 8.17 12.53 -18.75
C HIS A 86 7.97 12.89 -17.27
N ILE A 87 7.72 11.89 -16.42
CA ILE A 87 7.68 12.07 -14.96
C ILE A 87 9.11 12.01 -14.44
N PRO A 88 9.52 12.91 -13.53
CA PRO A 88 10.85 12.89 -12.95
C PRO A 88 11.19 11.52 -12.35
N LEU A 89 12.43 11.07 -12.55
CA LEU A 89 12.86 9.73 -12.12
C LEU A 89 12.73 9.56 -10.60
N GLU A 90 12.92 10.63 -9.84
CA GLU A 90 12.73 10.65 -8.38
C GLU A 90 11.29 10.37 -7.96
N ASP A 91 10.30 10.86 -8.71
CA ASP A 91 8.88 10.64 -8.42
C ASP A 91 8.49 9.19 -8.74
N ILE A 92 9.04 8.63 -9.82
CA ILE A 92 8.87 7.20 -10.17
C ILE A 92 9.59 6.32 -9.12
N ALA A 93 10.81 6.66 -8.73
CA ALA A 93 11.57 5.94 -7.71
C ALA A 93 10.87 5.96 -6.35
N ALA A 94 10.24 7.08 -5.98
CA ALA A 94 9.48 7.24 -4.74
C ALA A 94 8.22 6.36 -4.65
N LEU A 95 7.78 5.75 -5.76
CA LEU A 95 6.72 4.73 -5.75
C LEU A 95 7.21 3.39 -5.21
N THR A 96 8.50 3.09 -5.34
CA THR A 96 9.09 1.84 -4.85
C THR A 96 9.09 1.78 -3.33
N ILE A 97 9.36 0.60 -2.81
CA ILE A 97 9.56 0.34 -1.38
C ILE A 97 11.07 0.27 -1.06
N ALA A 98 11.94 0.19 -2.07
CA ALA A 98 13.37 -0.03 -1.89
C ALA A 98 14.15 1.29 -1.69
N PRO A 99 15.17 1.33 -0.79
CA PRO A 99 15.51 0.30 0.19
C PRO A 99 14.45 0.18 1.30
N ASP A 100 14.02 -1.05 1.62
CA ASP A 100 12.91 -1.28 2.54
C ASP A 100 13.37 -1.58 3.97
N SER A 101 13.46 -0.55 4.80
CA SER A 101 13.74 -0.69 6.25
C SER A 101 12.68 -1.53 6.98
N LEU A 102 11.51 -1.77 6.37
CA LEU A 102 10.40 -2.52 6.96
C LEU A 102 10.27 -3.95 6.39
N ALA A 103 11.29 -4.47 5.71
CA ALA A 103 11.23 -5.73 4.97
C ALA A 103 10.70 -6.93 5.80
N ARG A 104 11.07 -7.04 7.09
CA ARG A 104 10.58 -8.10 8.00
C ARG A 104 9.08 -8.03 8.29
N LEU A 105 8.49 -6.86 8.13
CA LEU A 105 7.07 -6.60 8.35
C LEU A 105 6.28 -6.50 7.04
N ARG A 106 6.91 -6.64 5.87
CA ARG A 106 6.18 -6.74 4.62
C ARG A 106 5.56 -8.10 4.45
N LEU A 107 4.36 -8.10 3.88
CA LEU A 107 3.72 -9.30 3.37
C LEU A 107 4.58 -9.96 2.29
N PRO A 108 4.67 -11.29 2.24
CA PRO A 108 5.58 -11.97 1.32
C PRO A 108 5.14 -11.78 -0.14
N LEU A 109 6.10 -11.43 -1.03
CA LEU A 109 5.93 -11.66 -2.46
C LEU A 109 5.91 -13.17 -2.66
N ARG A 110 4.89 -13.73 -3.29
CA ARG A 110 4.96 -15.14 -3.66
C ARG A 110 5.47 -15.27 -5.08
N ALA A 111 6.43 -16.16 -5.28
CA ALA A 111 6.84 -16.64 -6.58
C ALA A 111 6.16 -17.99 -6.83
N SER A 112 5.51 -18.15 -7.99
CA SER A 112 5.08 -19.42 -8.61
C SER A 112 3.59 -19.86 -8.49
N PRO A 113 2.98 -20.31 -9.63
CA PRO A 113 1.63 -20.89 -9.73
C PRO A 113 1.61 -22.41 -9.52
N GLN A 114 2.74 -23.06 -9.24
CA GLN A 114 2.70 -24.47 -8.81
C GLN A 114 1.95 -24.64 -7.47
N GLN A 115 1.59 -23.53 -6.83
CA GLN A 115 0.63 -23.44 -5.75
C GLN A 115 -0.74 -22.92 -6.23
N SER A 116 -1.23 -23.35 -7.39
CA SER A 116 -2.67 -23.34 -7.69
C SER A 116 -3.46 -24.14 -6.62
N CYS A 117 -2.75 -24.99 -5.87
CA CYS A 117 -3.19 -25.68 -4.65
C CYS A 117 -2.69 -25.02 -3.34
N ALA A 118 -2.20 -23.78 -3.33
CA ALA A 118 -1.91 -23.09 -2.07
C ALA A 118 -3.19 -23.07 -1.23
N PRO A 119 -3.12 -23.47 0.06
CA PRO A 119 -4.27 -23.41 0.94
C PRO A 119 -4.91 -22.02 0.86
N LYS A 120 -6.26 -21.99 0.80
CA LYS A 120 -7.06 -20.75 0.92
C LYS A 120 -6.68 -19.92 2.16
N THR A 121 -5.90 -20.47 3.08
CA THR A 121 -5.46 -19.90 4.35
C THR A 121 -4.02 -19.36 4.33
N GLN A 122 -3.45 -18.96 3.19
CA GLN A 122 -2.11 -18.36 3.18
C GLN A 122 -2.12 -16.85 2.89
N ALA A 123 -1.12 -16.11 3.40
CA ALA A 123 -0.99 -14.66 3.26
C ALA A 123 -0.71 -14.21 1.82
N THR A 124 -1.38 -13.16 1.34
CA THR A 124 -1.10 -12.53 0.04
C THR A 124 -0.05 -11.43 0.20
N TRP A 125 0.52 -10.96 -0.91
CA TRP A 125 1.52 -9.88 -0.91
C TRP A 125 0.92 -8.48 -0.70
N LEU A 126 -0.39 -8.33 -0.92
CA LEU A 126 -1.10 -7.05 -0.88
C LEU A 126 -2.50 -7.17 -0.30
N GLN A 127 -2.91 -6.10 0.39
CA GLN A 127 -4.24 -5.91 0.93
C GLN A 127 -4.87 -4.64 0.35
N PHE A 128 -6.15 -4.44 0.60
CA PHE A 128 -6.87 -3.26 0.13
C PHE A 128 -8.04 -2.87 1.02
N CYS A 129 -8.41 -1.60 0.95
CA CYS A 129 -9.65 -1.09 1.51
C CYS A 129 -10.71 -1.01 0.40
N PRO A 130 -11.85 -1.72 0.51
CA PRO A 130 -12.89 -1.66 -0.52
C PRO A 130 -13.57 -0.28 -0.61
N ALA A 131 -13.61 0.49 0.49
CA ALA A 131 -14.16 1.84 0.48
C ALA A 131 -13.23 2.84 -0.22
N CYS A 132 -11.91 2.78 0.01
CA CYS A 132 -10.94 3.56 -0.77
C CYS A 132 -11.09 3.28 -2.27
N LEU A 133 -11.13 2.01 -2.68
CA LEU A 133 -11.28 1.68 -4.11
C LEU A 133 -12.64 2.11 -4.71
N ALA A 134 -13.65 2.40 -3.88
CA ALA A 134 -14.95 2.91 -4.33
C ALA A 134 -15.00 4.44 -4.39
N GLU A 135 -14.32 5.12 -3.48
CA GLU A 135 -14.38 6.58 -3.30
C GLU A 135 -13.23 7.34 -3.97
N ASP A 136 -12.10 6.68 -4.19
CA ASP A 136 -10.97 7.30 -4.88
C ASP A 136 -11.38 7.61 -6.33
N GLU A 137 -11.22 8.86 -6.77
CA GLU A 137 -11.49 9.28 -8.14
C GLU A 137 -10.72 8.43 -9.16
N THR A 138 -9.43 8.20 -8.87
CA THR A 138 -8.64 7.18 -9.55
C THR A 138 -8.18 6.16 -8.50
N PRO A 139 -8.84 4.99 -8.39
CA PRO A 139 -8.47 3.97 -7.41
C PRO A 139 -7.00 3.56 -7.53
N TYR A 140 -6.39 3.30 -6.37
CA TYR A 140 -5.00 2.86 -6.29
C TYR A 140 -4.69 2.03 -5.05
N PHE A 141 -3.69 1.14 -5.17
CA PHE A 141 -3.18 0.37 -4.05
C PHE A 141 -2.07 1.13 -3.33
N ARG A 142 -2.21 1.23 -2.01
CA ARG A 142 -1.35 2.03 -1.15
C ARG A 142 -0.19 1.21 -0.60
N ARG A 143 0.98 1.84 -0.47
CA ARG A 143 2.21 1.22 0.05
C ARG A 143 2.05 0.68 1.46
N GLY A 144 1.29 1.38 2.31
CA GLY A 144 0.99 0.91 3.67
C GLY A 144 0.19 -0.39 3.72
N TRP A 145 -0.51 -0.77 2.65
CA TRP A 145 -1.30 -2.01 2.62
C TRP A 145 -0.46 -3.27 2.42
N SER A 146 0.82 -3.15 2.06
CA SER A 146 1.78 -4.26 2.03
C SER A 146 2.39 -4.58 3.40
N LEU A 147 2.09 -3.79 4.45
CA LEU A 147 2.56 -4.06 5.80
C LEU A 147 1.68 -5.09 6.51
N ALA A 148 2.32 -6.06 7.14
CA ALA A 148 1.69 -7.10 7.94
C ALA A 148 0.94 -6.53 9.14
N THR A 149 1.47 -5.47 9.74
CA THR A 149 0.88 -4.78 10.90
C THR A 149 -0.35 -3.96 10.55
N ARG A 150 -0.57 -3.66 9.26
CA ARG A 150 -1.75 -2.92 8.78
C ARG A 150 -2.90 -3.88 8.52
N VAL A 151 -3.91 -3.89 9.38
CA VAL A 151 -5.09 -4.76 9.24
C VAL A 151 -6.39 -3.97 9.08
N SER A 152 -6.36 -2.65 9.27
CA SER A 152 -7.49 -1.78 8.95
C SER A 152 -7.09 -0.57 8.10
N CYS A 153 -8.09 0.04 7.47
CA CYS A 153 -7.91 1.28 6.74
C CYS A 153 -7.79 2.46 7.71
N PHE A 154 -6.74 3.28 7.57
CA PHE A 154 -6.56 4.45 8.44
C PHE A 154 -7.56 5.57 8.14
N ARG A 155 -8.06 5.64 6.90
CA ARG A 155 -9.11 6.56 6.44
C ARG A 155 -10.50 6.07 6.89
N HIS A 156 -10.90 4.88 6.48
CA HIS A 156 -12.28 4.38 6.70
C HIS A 156 -12.50 3.59 7.98
N GLY A 157 -11.44 3.16 8.68
CA GLY A 157 -11.55 2.32 9.88
C GLY A 157 -12.13 0.92 9.65
N CYS A 158 -12.33 0.50 8.39
CA CYS A 158 -12.81 -0.82 8.06
C CYS A 158 -11.65 -1.84 7.97
N ARG A 159 -11.95 -3.12 8.15
CA ARG A 159 -10.96 -4.20 7.98
C ARG A 159 -10.46 -4.23 6.54
N LEU A 160 -9.16 -4.34 6.32
CA LEU A 160 -8.64 -4.56 4.98
C LEU A 160 -9.08 -5.94 4.45
N ARG A 161 -8.93 -6.14 3.15
CA ARG A 161 -9.10 -7.44 2.50
C ARG A 161 -7.84 -7.80 1.75
N ASP A 162 -7.56 -9.09 1.67
CA ASP A 162 -6.45 -9.64 0.91
C ASP A 162 -6.93 -10.51 -0.27
N LYS A 163 -8.26 -10.69 -0.39
CA LYS A 163 -8.94 -11.55 -1.36
C LYS A 163 -10.19 -10.91 -1.94
N CYS A 164 -10.58 -11.38 -3.11
CA CYS A 164 -11.85 -11.04 -3.72
C CYS A 164 -13.01 -11.55 -2.85
N PRO A 165 -14.02 -10.71 -2.55
CA PRO A 165 -15.19 -11.13 -1.78
C PRO A 165 -16.17 -12.03 -2.54
N SER A 166 -16.05 -12.13 -3.87
CA SER A 166 -16.91 -13.01 -4.68
C SER A 166 -16.30 -14.39 -4.85
N CYS A 167 -15.04 -14.48 -5.32
CA CYS A 167 -14.41 -15.77 -5.64
C CYS A 167 -13.41 -16.26 -4.58
N GLY A 168 -13.05 -15.44 -3.59
CA GLY A 168 -12.09 -15.80 -2.54
C GLY A 168 -10.63 -15.87 -3.00
N GLN A 169 -10.32 -15.61 -4.27
CA GLN A 169 -8.95 -15.62 -4.78
C GLN A 169 -8.16 -14.39 -4.33
N GLY A 170 -6.85 -14.55 -4.17
CA GLY A 170 -5.93 -13.45 -3.85
C GLY A 170 -5.84 -12.44 -5.00
N LEU A 171 -5.43 -11.21 -4.67
CA LEU A 171 -5.23 -10.17 -5.69
C LEU A 171 -4.14 -10.58 -6.69
N ALA A 172 -4.48 -10.54 -7.98
CA ALA A 172 -3.54 -10.70 -9.08
C ALA A 172 -3.79 -9.68 -10.21
N PRO A 173 -3.69 -8.36 -9.95
CA PRO A 173 -3.94 -7.36 -10.99
C PRO A 173 -2.99 -7.52 -12.18
N PHE A 174 -1.76 -7.98 -11.93
CA PHE A 174 -0.77 -8.33 -12.95
C PHE A 174 -1.20 -9.43 -13.92
N SER A 175 -2.22 -10.24 -13.57
CA SER A 175 -2.76 -11.30 -14.44
C SER A 175 -3.96 -10.83 -15.26
N GLN A 176 -4.35 -9.56 -15.16
CA GLN A 176 -5.52 -9.03 -15.87
C GLN A 176 -5.27 -8.95 -17.38
N LYS A 177 -5.98 -9.78 -18.15
CA LYS A 177 -5.89 -9.85 -19.62
C LYS A 177 -6.86 -8.94 -20.35
N ARG A 178 -7.90 -8.45 -19.67
CA ARG A 178 -8.88 -7.52 -20.26
C ARG A 178 -8.54 -6.08 -19.88
N LEU A 179 -8.92 -5.15 -20.73
CA LEU A 179 -8.78 -3.72 -20.46
C LEU A 179 -9.86 -3.27 -19.47
N VAL A 180 -9.64 -3.55 -18.18
CA VAL A 180 -10.54 -3.16 -17.09
C VAL A 180 -9.75 -2.48 -15.96
N PRO A 181 -10.36 -1.56 -15.20
CA PRO A 181 -9.73 -0.92 -14.05
C PRO A 181 -9.26 -1.94 -13.01
N HIS A 182 -8.20 -1.63 -12.27
CA HIS A 182 -7.61 -2.60 -11.33
C HIS A 182 -8.48 -2.90 -10.10
N GLN A 183 -9.60 -2.17 -9.87
CA GLN A 183 -10.59 -2.53 -8.85
C GLN A 183 -11.49 -3.70 -9.28
N ILE A 184 -11.29 -4.22 -10.49
CA ILE A 184 -11.96 -5.41 -11.00
C ILE A 184 -11.08 -6.65 -10.77
N CYS A 185 -11.65 -7.69 -10.19
CA CYS A 185 -10.95 -8.93 -9.94
C CYS A 185 -10.49 -9.60 -11.25
N ALA A 186 -9.19 -9.91 -11.37
CA ALA A 186 -8.62 -10.60 -12.53
C ALA A 186 -9.17 -12.01 -12.75
N TRP A 187 -9.72 -12.65 -11.70
CA TRP A 187 -10.20 -14.04 -11.75
C TRP A 187 -11.68 -14.17 -12.09
N CYS A 188 -12.53 -13.36 -11.47
CA CYS A 188 -13.99 -13.50 -11.59
C CYS A 188 -14.70 -12.25 -12.14
N SER A 189 -13.97 -11.21 -12.51
CA SER A 189 -14.52 -9.95 -13.05
C SER A 189 -15.40 -9.14 -12.11
N THR A 190 -15.62 -9.57 -10.85
CA THR A 190 -16.42 -8.76 -9.91
C THR A 190 -15.59 -7.60 -9.35
N ALA A 191 -16.25 -6.48 -9.10
CA ALA A 191 -15.67 -5.35 -8.38
C ALA A 191 -15.21 -5.76 -6.96
N LEU A 192 -14.01 -5.32 -6.59
CA LEU A 192 -13.40 -5.54 -5.27
C LEU A 192 -14.03 -4.67 -4.18
N CYS A 193 -14.78 -3.64 -4.56
CA CYS A 193 -15.29 -2.56 -3.70
C CYS A 193 -16.43 -2.96 -2.75
N LYS A 194 -16.81 -4.25 -2.67
CA LYS A 194 -17.87 -4.68 -1.74
C LYS A 194 -17.50 -4.31 -0.30
N ARG A 195 -18.41 -3.65 0.43
CA ARG A 195 -18.20 -3.21 1.82
C ARG A 195 -17.73 -4.34 2.73
N THR A 196 -16.98 -3.97 3.76
CA THR A 196 -16.40 -4.87 4.76
C THR A 196 -16.69 -4.36 6.17
N ARG A 197 -16.55 -5.24 7.17
CA ARG A 197 -16.87 -4.91 8.56
C ARG A 197 -15.91 -3.83 9.11
N PRO A 198 -16.37 -3.00 10.05
CA PRO A 198 -15.49 -2.11 10.79
C PRO A 198 -14.41 -2.90 11.56
N ALA A 199 -13.24 -2.29 11.72
CA ALA A 199 -12.21 -2.77 12.64
C ALA A 199 -12.47 -2.25 14.06
N ALA A 200 -12.16 -3.05 15.07
CA ALA A 200 -12.32 -2.66 16.46
C ALA A 200 -11.41 -1.47 16.80
N ASN A 201 -11.89 -0.54 17.63
CA ASN A 201 -11.14 0.67 17.98
C ASN A 201 -9.78 0.35 18.64
N GLY A 202 -9.71 -0.66 19.51
CA GLY A 202 -8.44 -1.10 20.12
C GLY A 202 -7.42 -1.52 19.06
N VAL A 203 -7.84 -2.32 18.08
CA VAL A 203 -6.98 -2.76 16.95
C VAL A 203 -6.47 -1.55 16.16
N ARG A 204 -7.37 -0.60 15.85
CA ARG A 204 -7.04 0.63 15.11
C ARG A 204 -6.01 1.49 15.86
N ARG A 205 -6.15 1.62 17.18
CA ARG A 205 -5.19 2.37 18.02
C ARG A 205 -3.84 1.67 18.06
N LEU A 206 -3.82 0.35 18.25
CA LEU A 206 -2.59 -0.45 18.25
C LEU A 206 -1.83 -0.33 16.93
N GLU A 207 -2.50 -0.54 15.78
CA GLU A 207 -1.82 -0.46 14.49
C GLU A 207 -1.35 0.97 14.17
N ARG A 208 -2.04 2.01 14.64
CA ARG A 208 -1.61 3.41 14.49
C ARG A 208 -0.36 3.70 15.30
N LEU A 209 -0.31 3.27 16.57
CA LEU A 209 0.89 3.40 17.39
C LEU A 209 2.07 2.66 16.75
N ILE A 210 1.86 1.44 16.25
CA ILE A 210 2.91 0.70 15.53
C ILE A 210 3.35 1.46 14.28
N ASP A 211 2.43 1.98 13.46
CA ASP A 211 2.77 2.77 12.27
C ASP A 211 3.61 3.99 12.62
N ASP A 212 3.24 4.74 13.67
CA ASP A 212 3.96 5.92 14.13
C ASP A 212 5.38 5.55 14.61
N LEU A 213 5.52 4.47 15.39
CA LEU A 213 6.83 3.97 15.82
C LEU A 213 7.71 3.55 14.63
N LEU A 214 7.12 2.90 13.61
CA LEU A 214 7.84 2.51 12.40
C LEU A 214 8.25 3.73 11.55
N ARG A 215 7.44 4.80 11.52
CA ARG A 215 7.79 6.05 10.86
C ARG A 215 8.94 6.76 11.57
N LEU A 216 8.93 6.83 12.90
CA LEU A 216 10.05 7.35 13.68
C LEU A 216 11.33 6.55 13.42
N HIS A 217 11.21 5.22 13.33
CA HIS A 217 12.32 4.36 12.96
C HIS A 217 12.86 4.68 11.56
N ALA A 218 11.98 4.81 10.56
CA ALA A 218 12.38 5.17 9.20
C ALA A 218 13.06 6.55 9.12
N ALA A 219 12.67 7.49 9.99
CA ALA A 219 13.29 8.81 10.12
C ALA A 219 14.63 8.83 10.87
N GLY A 220 15.13 7.67 11.33
CA GLY A 220 16.45 7.57 11.99
C GLY A 220 16.40 7.36 13.50
N HIS A 221 15.23 7.47 14.15
CA HIS A 221 15.13 7.25 15.59
C HIS A 221 15.24 5.76 15.93
N ARG A 222 16.30 5.38 16.66
CA ARG A 222 16.55 3.97 17.03
C ARG A 222 16.12 3.70 18.46
N MET A 223 15.82 2.42 18.74
CA MET A 223 15.60 1.97 20.12
C MET A 223 16.93 2.00 20.88
N ALA A 224 16.87 2.13 22.21
CA ALA A 224 18.01 1.87 23.08
C ALA A 224 18.57 0.46 22.78
N GLU A 225 19.89 0.30 22.86
CA GLU A 225 20.63 -0.96 22.55
C GLU A 225 20.78 -1.29 21.04
N GLY A 226 20.48 -0.35 20.13
CA GLY A 226 20.76 -0.51 18.69
C GLY A 226 19.87 -1.53 17.96
N ARG A 227 18.86 -2.11 18.62
CA ARG A 227 17.94 -3.07 17.99
C ARG A 227 16.98 -2.36 17.02
N SER A 228 16.88 -2.91 15.81
CA SER A 228 15.93 -2.48 14.79
C SER A 228 14.50 -2.83 15.20
N LEU A 229 13.62 -1.84 15.27
CA LEU A 229 12.21 -2.02 15.62
C LEU A 229 11.47 -2.96 14.65
N PRO A 230 11.62 -2.82 13.31
CA PRO A 230 11.07 -3.78 12.35
C PRO A 230 11.53 -5.22 12.58
N ASP A 231 12.82 -5.42 12.90
CA ASP A 231 13.37 -6.75 13.19
C ASP A 231 12.82 -7.31 14.50
N LEU A 232 12.69 -6.49 15.54
CA LEU A 232 12.10 -6.89 16.81
C LEU A 232 10.63 -7.31 16.62
N LEU A 233 9.82 -6.49 15.95
CA LEU A 233 8.41 -6.81 15.72
C LEU A 233 8.24 -8.02 14.78
N GLY A 234 9.08 -8.12 13.75
CA GLY A 234 9.03 -9.17 12.73
C GLY A 234 9.59 -10.52 13.18
N SER A 235 10.48 -10.55 14.18
CA SER A 235 11.01 -11.78 14.78
C SER A 235 10.03 -12.46 15.76
N ALA A 236 8.95 -11.78 16.15
CA ALA A 236 7.89 -12.39 16.93
C ALA A 236 7.23 -13.54 16.14
N CYS A 237 7.24 -14.74 16.72
CA CYS A 237 6.56 -15.90 16.20
C CYS A 237 5.29 -16.19 17.02
N PHE A 238 4.19 -16.46 16.31
CA PHE A 238 2.88 -16.70 16.87
C PHE A 238 2.48 -18.16 16.60
N GLN A 239 1.90 -18.83 17.59
CA GLN A 239 1.42 -20.19 17.45
C GLN A 239 0.12 -20.18 16.63
N PHE A 240 0.07 -20.95 15.54
CA PHE A 240 -1.09 -21.10 14.70
C PHE A 240 -1.26 -22.57 14.33
N GLY A 241 -2.23 -23.24 14.95
CA GLY A 241 -2.30 -24.71 14.95
C GLY A 241 -1.00 -25.31 15.47
N ASN A 242 -0.37 -26.18 14.68
CA ASN A 242 0.93 -26.81 15.01
C ASN A 242 2.15 -26.01 14.53
N GLN A 243 1.96 -24.89 13.84
CA GLN A 243 3.05 -24.11 13.25
C GLN A 243 3.34 -22.83 14.02
N ARG A 244 4.60 -22.36 13.96
CA ARG A 244 5.02 -21.05 14.42
C ARG A 244 5.34 -20.17 13.23
N MET A 245 4.67 -19.03 13.14
CA MET A 245 4.78 -18.13 12.00
C MET A 245 5.00 -16.70 12.46
N SER A 246 5.77 -15.92 11.71
CA SER A 246 5.82 -14.47 11.93
C SER A 246 4.51 -13.81 11.49
N ILE A 247 4.24 -12.60 12.00
CA ILE A 247 3.02 -11.86 11.63
C ILE A 247 2.88 -11.72 10.11
N ALA A 248 3.98 -11.48 9.38
CA ALA A 248 3.97 -11.32 7.93
C ALA A 248 3.49 -12.55 7.15
N ARG A 249 3.65 -13.76 7.71
CA ARG A 249 3.22 -14.99 7.06
C ARG A 249 1.80 -15.41 7.46
N LEU A 250 1.21 -14.75 8.45
CA LEU A 250 -0.17 -15.00 8.87
C LEU A 250 -1.17 -14.42 7.85
N PRO A 251 -2.27 -15.15 7.57
CA PRO A 251 -3.39 -14.63 6.80
C PRO A 251 -3.96 -13.34 7.40
N HIS A 252 -4.59 -12.51 6.57
CA HIS A 252 -5.20 -11.26 7.07
C HIS A 252 -6.14 -11.49 8.25
N ARG A 253 -7.01 -12.50 8.16
CA ARG A 253 -7.95 -12.86 9.24
C ARG A 253 -7.23 -13.09 10.56
N ASP A 254 -6.15 -13.86 10.53
CA ASP A 254 -5.43 -14.28 11.74
C ASP A 254 -4.58 -13.14 12.30
N ARG A 255 -4.00 -12.30 11.45
CA ARG A 255 -3.37 -11.04 11.88
C ARG A 255 -4.36 -10.12 12.60
N TYR A 256 -5.57 -9.96 12.04
CA TYR A 256 -6.61 -9.15 12.68
C TYR A 256 -7.02 -9.74 14.05
N HIS A 257 -7.22 -11.06 14.13
CA HIS A 257 -7.55 -11.72 15.39
C HIS A 257 -6.45 -11.61 16.44
N LEU A 258 -5.19 -11.76 16.03
CA LEU A 258 -4.02 -11.59 16.89
C LEU A 258 -3.97 -10.18 17.50
N LEU A 259 -4.07 -9.13 16.67
CA LEU A 259 -4.06 -7.75 17.15
C LEU A 259 -5.25 -7.48 18.08
N ARG A 260 -6.42 -8.07 17.80
CA ARG A 260 -7.59 -7.96 18.67
C ARG A 260 -7.36 -8.61 20.03
N GLN A 261 -6.81 -9.83 20.07
CA GLN A 261 -6.50 -10.52 21.32
C GLN A 261 -5.48 -9.74 22.16
N LEU A 262 -4.46 -9.18 21.52
CA LEU A 262 -3.47 -8.31 22.16
C LEU A 262 -4.14 -7.11 22.86
N THR A 263 -5.11 -6.47 22.20
CA THR A 263 -5.81 -5.30 22.75
C THR A 263 -6.82 -5.66 23.84
N GLU A 264 -7.32 -6.89 23.86
CA GLU A 264 -8.30 -7.37 24.84
C GLU A 264 -7.62 -8.02 26.06
N GLY A 265 -6.28 -8.05 26.12
CA GLY A 265 -5.53 -8.65 27.23
C GLY A 265 -5.74 -10.16 27.40
N ARG A 266 -6.33 -10.84 26.41
CA ARG A 266 -6.59 -12.28 26.48
C ARG A 266 -5.29 -13.08 26.39
N SER A 267 -5.32 -14.33 26.84
CA SER A 267 -4.26 -15.33 26.62
C SER A 267 -3.99 -15.48 25.12
N THR A 268 -3.06 -14.68 24.64
CA THR A 268 -2.52 -14.68 23.29
C THR A 268 -1.82 -16.00 22.98
N PRO A 269 -1.83 -16.49 21.73
CA PRO A 269 -1.16 -17.72 21.31
C PRO A 269 0.36 -17.52 21.19
N PHE A 270 0.97 -16.91 22.19
CA PHE A 270 2.41 -16.88 22.34
C PHE A 270 2.82 -18.23 22.91
N GLY A 271 3.75 -18.92 22.25
CA GLY A 271 4.36 -20.10 22.87
C GLY A 271 4.83 -19.76 24.29
N THR A 272 4.79 -20.72 25.20
CA THR A 272 5.13 -20.56 26.63
C THR A 272 6.52 -19.98 26.93
N ARG A 273 7.35 -19.79 25.90
CA ARG A 273 8.71 -19.25 25.99
C ARG A 273 8.69 -17.71 26.05
N ARG A 274 9.35 -17.14 27.06
CA ARG A 274 9.62 -15.69 27.11
C ARG A 274 10.41 -15.27 25.86
N SER A 275 9.84 -14.35 25.08
CA SER A 275 10.50 -13.74 23.91
C SER A 275 10.48 -12.21 24.06
N PRO A 276 11.63 -11.52 23.95
CA PRO A 276 11.69 -10.06 24.01
C PRO A 276 10.75 -9.37 23.01
N ALA A 277 10.61 -9.94 21.81
CA ALA A 277 9.70 -9.45 20.78
C ALA A 277 8.24 -9.51 21.22
N ILE A 278 7.84 -10.63 21.84
CA ILE A 278 6.47 -10.83 22.36
C ILE A 278 6.18 -9.87 23.50
N SER A 279 7.12 -9.70 24.43
CA SER A 279 6.99 -8.72 25.52
C SER A 279 6.86 -7.30 24.99
N TYR A 280 7.57 -6.96 23.91
CA TYR A 280 7.44 -5.67 23.26
C TYR A 280 6.05 -5.47 22.63
N TRP A 281 5.53 -6.46 21.88
CA TRP A 281 4.15 -6.42 21.37
C TRP A 281 3.10 -6.17 22.45
N LYS A 282 3.25 -6.82 23.62
CA LYS A 282 2.36 -6.61 24.77
C LYS A 282 2.46 -5.19 25.32
N ARG A 283 3.67 -4.65 25.50
CA ARG A 283 3.88 -3.27 25.97
C ARG A 283 3.27 -2.25 25.02
N VAL A 284 3.47 -2.41 23.72
CA VAL A 284 2.86 -1.53 22.70
C VAL A 284 1.33 -1.63 22.75
N ALA A 285 0.77 -2.84 22.89
CA ALA A 285 -0.68 -3.02 23.04
C ALA A 285 -1.25 -2.35 24.30
N GLN A 286 -0.52 -2.39 25.42
CA GLN A 286 -0.89 -1.71 26.67
C GLN A 286 -0.83 -0.18 26.57
N ALA A 287 0.13 0.36 25.81
CA ALA A 287 0.28 1.80 25.60
C ALA A 287 -0.70 2.38 24.57
N ALA A 288 -1.17 1.56 23.62
CA ALA A 288 -2.00 1.99 22.49
C ALA A 288 -3.28 2.77 22.86
N PRO A 289 -4.04 2.45 23.93
CA PRO A 289 -5.22 3.22 24.30
C PRO A 289 -4.94 4.69 24.61
N ALA A 290 -3.79 4.98 25.25
CA ALA A 290 -3.37 6.32 25.65
C ALA A 290 -2.68 7.11 24.53
N TRP A 291 -2.33 6.47 23.41
CA TRP A 291 -1.66 7.14 22.29
C TRP A 291 -2.65 8.01 21.49
N SER A 292 -2.35 9.31 21.39
CA SER A 292 -3.14 10.31 20.66
C SER A 292 -2.77 10.45 19.18
N GLY A 293 -1.71 9.77 18.72
CA GLY A 293 -1.19 9.86 17.35
C GLY A 293 -0.04 10.85 17.23
N LEU A 294 0.93 10.53 16.37
CA LEU A 294 2.14 11.36 16.21
C LEU A 294 1.81 12.79 15.79
N VAL A 295 0.88 12.98 14.84
CA VAL A 295 0.47 14.33 14.39
C VAL A 295 -0.10 15.17 15.55
N THR A 296 -0.95 14.57 16.39
CA THR A 296 -1.50 15.24 17.57
C THR A 296 -0.39 15.60 18.56
N SER A 297 0.51 14.66 18.85
CA SER A 297 1.64 14.87 19.76
C SER A 297 2.58 15.98 19.28
N PHE A 298 2.86 16.05 17.98
CA PHE A 298 3.65 17.14 17.40
C PHE A 298 2.88 18.47 17.42
N SER A 299 1.59 18.47 17.10
CA SER A 299 0.77 19.70 17.12
C SER A 299 0.69 20.28 18.52
N ASP A 300 0.46 19.45 19.55
CA ASP A 300 0.46 19.89 20.96
C ASP A 300 1.83 20.45 21.41
N ALA A 301 2.94 19.99 20.81
CA ALA A 301 4.29 20.43 21.16
C ALA A 301 4.75 21.70 20.43
N VAL A 302 4.26 21.93 19.19
CA VAL A 302 4.75 23.00 18.31
C VAL A 302 3.76 24.18 18.23
N LEU A 303 2.45 23.95 18.44
CA LEU A 303 1.43 24.98 18.35
C LEU A 303 0.81 25.26 19.73
N PRO A 304 0.83 26.52 20.24
CA PRO A 304 0.04 26.87 21.41
C PRO A 304 -1.45 26.68 21.09
N ARG A 305 -2.17 25.93 21.95
CA ARG A 305 -3.58 25.60 21.74
C ARG A 305 -4.43 26.86 21.55
N PRO A 306 -5.15 27.04 20.43
CA PRO A 306 -6.26 27.98 20.37
C PRO A 306 -7.38 27.48 21.29
N LYS A 307 -8.05 28.39 21.99
CA LYS A 307 -9.25 28.07 22.78
C LYS A 307 -10.30 27.43 21.87
N ALA A 308 -10.90 26.35 22.37
CA ALA A 308 -11.77 25.44 21.63
C ALA A 308 -12.92 26.14 20.89
N GLY A 309 -13.04 25.84 19.59
CA GLY A 309 -14.27 25.97 18.80
C GLY A 309 -14.70 24.59 18.27
N PRO A 310 -15.95 24.42 17.79
CA PRO A 310 -16.48 23.12 17.41
C PRO A 310 -15.67 22.48 16.28
N CYS A 311 -15.26 21.23 16.51
CA CYS A 311 -14.35 20.48 15.67
C CYS A 311 -15.05 20.01 14.38
N SER A 312 -14.72 20.62 13.24
CA SER A 312 -15.05 20.04 11.93
C SER A 312 -14.14 18.84 11.67
N THR A 313 -14.74 17.66 11.46
CA THR A 313 -14.06 16.44 11.01
C THR A 313 -13.54 16.60 9.58
N THR A 314 -12.40 17.27 9.44
CA THR A 314 -11.56 17.22 8.23
C THR A 314 -10.32 16.41 8.56
N ALA A 315 -10.03 15.40 7.74
CA ALA A 315 -8.82 14.60 7.86
C ALA A 315 -7.61 15.54 7.88
N GLY A 316 -6.89 15.57 9.00
CA GLY A 316 -5.66 16.35 9.12
C GLY A 316 -4.64 15.95 8.04
N PRO A 317 -3.72 16.86 7.66
CA PRO A 317 -2.74 16.62 6.61
C PRO A 317 -1.94 15.35 6.90
N HIS A 318 -1.71 14.55 5.86
CA HIS A 318 -0.97 13.31 6.01
C HIS A 318 0.46 13.64 6.40
N LEU A 319 0.98 13.02 7.47
CA LEU A 319 2.31 13.33 8.03
C LEU A 319 3.45 13.27 6.98
N ALA A 320 3.31 12.47 5.92
CA ALA A 320 4.30 12.48 4.83
C ALA A 320 4.36 13.84 4.13
N ASP A 321 3.21 14.49 3.95
CA ASP A 321 3.08 15.81 3.33
C ASP A 321 3.69 16.88 4.24
N LEU A 322 3.51 16.75 5.56
CA LEU A 322 4.14 17.63 6.56
C LEU A 322 5.67 17.46 6.61
N VAL A 323 6.16 16.22 6.54
CA VAL A 323 7.61 15.95 6.50
C VAL A 323 8.22 16.46 5.20
N GLN A 324 7.54 16.29 4.06
CA GLN A 324 7.97 16.85 2.78
C GLN A 324 7.94 18.38 2.78
N ALA A 325 6.91 18.99 3.35
CA ALA A 325 6.82 20.44 3.49
C ALA A 325 7.93 21.00 4.40
N ALA A 326 8.22 20.33 5.52
CA ALA A 326 9.30 20.72 6.43
C ALA A 326 10.68 20.58 5.76
N ALA A 327 10.90 19.51 4.98
CA ALA A 327 12.14 19.33 4.23
C ALA A 327 12.33 20.41 3.15
N ARG A 328 11.26 20.80 2.43
CA ARG A 328 11.30 21.89 1.44
C ARG A 328 11.61 23.25 2.07
N LEU A 329 10.98 23.55 3.22
CA LEU A 329 11.25 24.78 3.98
C LEU A 329 12.69 24.84 4.51
N HIS A 330 13.25 23.70 4.90
CA HIS A 330 14.65 23.63 5.33
C HIS A 330 15.62 23.87 4.16
N GLN A 331 15.34 23.30 2.99
CA GLN A 331 16.14 23.52 1.77
C GLN A 331 16.06 24.97 1.29
N GLN A 332 14.91 25.62 1.33
CA GLN A 332 14.75 27.04 0.97
C GLN A 332 15.50 28.00 1.90
N ARG A 333 15.81 27.58 3.13
CA ARG A 333 16.62 28.34 4.08
C ARG A 333 18.14 28.11 3.93
N GLN A 334 18.53 27.13 3.12
CA GLN A 334 19.92 26.75 2.87
C GLN A 334 20.44 27.21 1.50
N VAL A 335 19.58 27.80 0.67
CA VAL A 335 20.01 28.54 -0.53
C VAL A 335 20.36 29.96 -0.07
N PRO A 336 21.61 30.43 -0.26
CA PRO A 336 22.04 31.76 0.17
C PRO A 336 21.33 32.89 -0.58
#